data_AF-A0A2N3ASC0-F1
#
_entry.id   AF-A0A2N3ASC0-F1
#
_cell.length_a   1.000
_cell.length_b   1.000
_cell.length_c   1.000
_cell.angle_alpha   90.00
_cell.angle_beta   90.00
_cell.angle_gamma   90.00
#
_symmetry.space_group_name_H-M   'P 1'
#
loop_
_entity.id
_entity.type
_entity.pdbx_description
1 polymer ?
#
loop_
_entity_poly.entity_id
_entity_poly.type
_entity_poly.pdbx_seq_one_letter_code
_entity_poly.pdbx_strand_id
1 'polypeptide(L)'
;MKVQISFPDHQLLSLSIPDGWCLYHLMNSFGYKESLYFAIVNNRIVPDTYLIKEEDKIDVHLVKLPIVNKETIQLICNNLNKNEKQMVFSSEIRESELCNNCSSISIINKRFMGFGLESNHYSLCDKCFSIEIEKRVMKTILWHQLVERGDRIFIPLSGEKDSSAVVYFLSMFRKRFNKFEMLAYTVDEGVGTYSQVRLEKAKFLCNLLGVPNRIDSFKKEYGYTLLEMIESIKKKGILLQHHPCYICNVLKNKMFQEYFRKNMCTKVAGSNNMTDQAERVLIALLYGMWDYTCGVGPKIYDAAFQKTGILILSEIDEKEIAIYLYINKIPYNRHEDCQCAIFLMKEMRKLQDIHWQYTRLGAVVRDTLANLEQYNSGTILFFMSNYKKYYSNLLQKNIPVPESKQCANCGRQFISRLSNQSICEACYILDYYKLV
;
A
#
# COMPACT_ATOMS: atom_id res chain seq x y z
N MET A 1 28.55 9.36 -18.69
CA MET A 1 28.80 8.05 -18.04
C MET A 1 27.96 6.91 -18.63
N LYS A 2 28.52 5.69 -18.75
CA LYS A 2 27.75 4.46 -19.04
C LYS A 2 27.33 3.76 -17.75
N VAL A 3 26.08 3.34 -17.66
CA VAL A 3 25.50 2.65 -16.49
C VAL A 3 24.61 1.49 -16.91
N GLN A 4 24.38 0.55 -16.00
CA GLN A 4 23.44 -0.55 -16.19
C GLN A 4 22.23 -0.34 -15.27
N ILE A 5 21.02 -0.35 -15.82
CA ILE A 5 19.79 -0.26 -15.04
C ILE A 5 18.93 -1.51 -15.27
N SER A 6 18.35 -2.04 -14.20
CA SER A 6 17.34 -3.08 -14.24
C SER A 6 16.03 -2.57 -13.65
N PHE A 7 14.93 -2.90 -14.34
CA PHE A 7 13.57 -2.68 -13.87
C PHE A 7 12.95 -4.03 -13.48
N PRO A 8 11.84 -4.04 -12.71
CA PRO A 8 11.10 -5.23 -12.30
C PRO A 8 10.87 -6.30 -13.37
N ASP A 9 10.74 -5.92 -14.64
CA ASP A 9 10.56 -6.84 -15.77
C ASP A 9 11.87 -7.53 -16.22
N HIS A 10 12.93 -7.45 -15.41
CA HIS A 10 14.23 -8.10 -15.56
C HIS A 10 15.00 -7.78 -16.86
N GLN A 11 14.70 -6.67 -17.53
CA GLN A 11 15.52 -6.21 -18.65
C GLN A 11 16.67 -5.35 -18.13
N LEU A 12 17.89 -5.87 -18.22
CA LEU A 12 19.11 -5.09 -18.03
C LEU A 12 19.29 -4.18 -19.25
N LEU A 13 19.32 -2.87 -19.01
CA LEU A 13 19.46 -1.85 -20.04
C LEU A 13 20.77 -1.09 -19.82
N SER A 14 21.53 -0.87 -20.89
CA SER A 14 22.73 -0.02 -20.86
C SER A 14 22.36 1.39 -21.28
N LEU A 15 22.74 2.37 -20.46
CA LEU A 15 22.41 3.77 -20.65
C LEU A 15 23.66 4.65 -20.63
N SER A 16 23.71 5.60 -21.55
CA SER A 16 24.61 6.74 -21.49
C SER A 16 23.85 7.91 -20.87
N ILE A 17 24.28 8.34 -19.68
CA ILE A 17 23.69 9.47 -18.97
C ILE A 17 24.72 10.60 -18.79
N PRO A 18 24.29 11.87 -18.69
CA PRO A 18 25.20 12.98 -18.43
C PRO A 18 25.89 12.87 -17.06
N ASP A 19 27.10 13.42 -16.98
CA ASP A 19 27.85 13.50 -15.73
C ASP A 19 27.15 14.46 -14.76
N GLY A 20 27.21 14.17 -13.46
CA GLY A 20 26.51 14.96 -12.44
C GLY A 20 25.06 14.53 -12.15
N TRP A 21 24.52 13.55 -12.89
CA TRP A 21 23.19 13.02 -12.60
C TRP A 21 23.18 12.19 -11.31
N CYS A 22 22.21 12.47 -10.43
CA CYS A 22 21.87 11.60 -9.32
C CYS A 22 20.71 10.68 -9.69
N LEU A 23 20.42 9.69 -8.84
CA LEU A 23 19.33 8.74 -9.03
C LEU A 23 17.98 9.43 -9.30
N TYR A 24 17.70 10.51 -8.58
CA TYR A 24 16.52 11.35 -8.79
C TYR A 24 16.38 11.85 -10.24
N HIS A 25 17.45 12.41 -10.82
CA HIS A 25 17.43 12.91 -12.21
C HIS A 25 17.14 11.77 -13.19
N LEU A 26 17.80 10.62 -12.99
CA LEU A 26 17.61 9.44 -13.82
C LEU A 26 16.16 8.95 -13.77
N MET A 27 15.62 8.77 -12.56
CA MET A 27 14.28 8.20 -12.38
C MET A 27 13.18 9.15 -12.83
N ASN A 28 13.36 10.46 -12.64
CA ASN A 28 12.44 11.46 -13.15
C ASN A 28 12.40 11.48 -14.69
N SER A 29 13.51 11.16 -15.38
CA SER A 29 13.52 11.01 -16.85
C SER A 29 12.65 9.85 -17.35
N PHE A 30 12.46 8.82 -16.51
CA PHE A 30 11.54 7.71 -16.75
C PHE A 30 10.10 8.00 -16.28
N GLY A 31 9.85 9.17 -15.69
CA GLY A 31 8.55 9.54 -15.13
C GLY A 31 8.26 8.92 -13.76
N TYR A 32 9.25 8.28 -13.11
CA TYR A 32 9.09 7.76 -11.76
C TYR A 32 9.28 8.86 -10.72
N LYS A 33 8.36 8.88 -9.75
CA LYS A 33 8.37 9.80 -8.61
C LYS A 33 9.08 9.16 -7.42
N GLU A 34 9.77 9.98 -6.64
CA GLU A 34 10.64 9.53 -5.54
C GLU A 34 9.94 8.57 -4.57
N SER A 35 8.67 8.84 -4.23
CA SER A 35 7.89 8.03 -3.28
C SER A 35 7.43 6.67 -3.83
N LEU A 36 7.61 6.42 -5.13
CA LEU A 36 7.11 5.23 -5.82
C LEU A 36 8.19 4.15 -6.06
N TYR A 37 9.45 4.44 -5.76
CA TYR A 37 10.55 3.48 -5.92
C TYR A 37 11.59 3.59 -4.79
N PHE A 38 12.45 2.59 -4.71
CA PHE A 38 13.78 2.69 -4.12
C PHE A 38 14.76 1.96 -5.04
N ALA A 39 16.03 2.35 -5.05
CA ALA A 39 17.03 1.70 -5.89
C ALA A 39 18.17 1.10 -5.09
N ILE A 40 18.76 0.07 -5.67
CA ILE A 40 19.94 -0.60 -5.17
C ILE A 40 21.04 -0.36 -6.17
N VAL A 41 22.12 0.28 -5.73
CA VAL A 41 23.32 0.48 -6.54
C VAL A 41 24.43 -0.38 -5.99
N ASN A 42 24.98 -1.27 -6.81
CA ASN A 42 26.09 -2.15 -6.45
C ASN A 42 25.84 -2.91 -5.12
N ASN A 43 24.65 -3.51 -4.98
CA ASN A 43 24.18 -4.26 -3.79
C ASN A 43 23.89 -3.43 -2.53
N ARG A 44 23.74 -2.10 -2.64
CA ARG A 44 23.38 -1.24 -1.51
C ARG A 44 22.18 -0.37 -1.87
N ILE A 45 21.24 -0.22 -0.95
CA ILE A 45 20.20 0.80 -1.11
C ILE A 45 20.89 2.16 -1.05
N VAL A 46 20.52 3.06 -1.94
CA VAL A 46 21.04 4.42 -1.98
C VAL A 46 19.90 5.43 -1.93
N PRO A 47 20.12 6.63 -1.37
CA PRO A 47 19.14 7.70 -1.41
C PRO A 47 18.98 8.22 -2.85
N ASP A 48 17.87 8.90 -3.12
CA ASP A 48 17.59 9.46 -4.45
C ASP A 48 18.60 10.54 -4.86
N THR A 49 19.32 11.11 -3.88
CA THR A 49 20.39 12.08 -4.08
C THR A 49 21.77 11.47 -4.34
N TYR A 50 21.86 10.14 -4.39
CA TYR A 50 23.09 9.43 -4.77
C TYR A 50 23.57 9.84 -6.16
N LEU A 51 24.80 10.34 -6.23
CA LEU A 51 25.47 10.70 -7.47
C LEU A 51 25.87 9.43 -8.23
N ILE A 52 25.33 9.26 -9.43
CA ILE A 52 25.58 8.06 -10.24
C ILE A 52 27.00 8.11 -10.79
N LYS A 53 27.71 6.98 -10.70
CA LYS A 53 29.08 6.81 -11.17
C LYS A 53 29.12 5.94 -12.42
N GLU A 54 30.20 6.04 -13.17
CA GLU A 54 30.44 5.16 -14.31
C GLU A 54 30.45 3.69 -13.86
N GLU A 55 29.86 2.81 -14.68
CA GLU A 55 29.70 1.37 -14.43
C GLU A 55 28.76 0.97 -13.29
N ASP A 56 28.06 1.93 -12.66
CA ASP A 56 27.06 1.61 -11.64
C ASP A 56 25.98 0.66 -12.18
N LYS A 57 25.66 -0.36 -11.36
CA LYS A 57 24.55 -1.28 -11.58
C LYS A 57 23.40 -0.89 -10.67
N ILE A 58 22.33 -0.41 -11.29
CA ILE A 58 21.16 0.16 -10.62
C ILE A 58 19.99 -0.81 -10.77
N ASP A 59 19.54 -1.39 -9.66
CA ASP A 59 18.33 -2.21 -9.62
C ASP A 59 17.19 -1.40 -8.99
N VAL A 60 16.14 -1.15 -9.79
CA VAL A 60 14.98 -0.37 -9.35
C VAL A 60 13.91 -1.29 -8.79
N HIS A 61 13.47 -1.01 -7.57
CA HIS A 61 12.34 -1.67 -6.93
C HIS A 61 11.16 -0.72 -6.80
N LEU A 62 9.96 -1.20 -7.17
CA LEU A 62 8.74 -0.42 -7.12
C LEU A 62 8.06 -0.57 -5.77
N VAL A 63 7.81 0.56 -5.11
CA VAL A 63 7.02 0.65 -3.88
C VAL A 63 5.55 0.36 -4.16
N LYS A 64 5.08 0.87 -5.31
CA LYS A 64 3.74 0.70 -5.85
C LYS A 64 3.81 0.83 -7.37
N LEU A 65 2.85 0.25 -8.09
CA LEU A 65 2.78 0.40 -9.55
C LEU A 65 2.55 1.87 -9.93
N PRO A 66 3.37 2.39 -10.85
CA PRO A 66 2.83 2.84 -12.12
C PRO A 66 3.41 2.01 -13.27
N ILE A 67 2.56 1.61 -14.21
CA ILE A 67 3.01 0.90 -15.42
C ILE A 67 3.51 1.95 -16.41
N VAL A 68 4.79 2.33 -16.34
CA VAL A 68 5.47 2.77 -17.55
C VAL A 68 5.66 1.51 -18.38
N ASN A 69 4.95 1.41 -19.50
CA ASN A 69 5.01 0.17 -20.30
C ASN A 69 6.44 -0.03 -20.83
N LYS A 70 6.80 -1.29 -21.08
CA LYS A 70 8.13 -1.69 -21.56
C LYS A 70 8.60 -0.90 -22.79
N GLU A 71 7.69 -0.65 -23.73
CA GLU A 71 7.94 0.11 -24.95
C GLU A 71 8.35 1.56 -24.64
N THR A 72 7.71 2.20 -23.66
CA THR A 72 8.03 3.56 -23.20
C THR A 72 9.40 3.59 -22.54
N ILE A 73 9.71 2.61 -21.68
CA ILE A 73 11.05 2.50 -21.06
C ILE A 73 12.12 2.41 -22.16
N GLN A 74 11.95 1.50 -23.12
CA GLN A 74 12.90 1.33 -24.23
C GLN A 74 13.03 2.59 -25.09
N LEU A 75 11.93 3.29 -25.37
CA LEU A 75 11.93 4.55 -26.11
C LEU A 75 12.72 5.64 -25.36
N ILE A 76 12.49 5.79 -24.06
CA ILE A 76 13.21 6.75 -23.21
C ILE A 76 14.70 6.40 -23.20
N CYS A 77 15.06 5.13 -23.02
CA CYS A 77 16.45 4.66 -23.07
C CYS A 77 17.12 5.02 -24.41
N ASN A 78 16.43 4.77 -25.52
CA ASN A 78 16.94 5.10 -26.85
C ASN A 78 17.12 6.62 -27.03
N ASN A 79 16.23 7.43 -26.48
CA ASN A 79 16.33 8.89 -26.56
C ASN A 79 17.47 9.43 -25.70
N LEU A 80 17.64 8.92 -24.48
CA LEU A 80 18.77 9.28 -23.60
C LEU A 80 20.11 8.93 -24.25
N ASN A 81 20.20 7.74 -24.87
CA ASN A 81 21.41 7.31 -25.56
C ASN A 81 21.73 8.13 -26.83
N LYS A 82 20.75 8.82 -27.42
CA LYS A 82 20.92 9.68 -28.61
C LYS A 82 21.21 11.14 -28.26
N ASN A 83 20.72 11.61 -27.13
CA ASN A 83 20.83 13.00 -26.72
C ASN A 83 22.05 13.19 -25.80
N GLU A 84 23.24 13.35 -26.39
CA GLU A 84 24.46 13.74 -25.65
C GLU A 84 24.39 15.16 -25.07
N LYS A 85 23.43 15.98 -25.53
CA LYS A 85 23.24 17.36 -25.06
C LYS A 85 21.97 17.47 -24.20
N GLN A 86 22.09 17.31 -22.89
CA GLN A 86 21.09 17.85 -21.96
C GLN A 86 21.70 18.18 -20.59
N MET A 87 21.09 19.18 -19.95
CA MET A 87 21.59 20.04 -18.87
C MET A 87 22.51 19.37 -17.85
N VAL A 88 23.71 19.94 -17.70
CA VAL A 88 24.57 19.74 -16.52
C VAL A 88 23.84 20.42 -15.36
N PHE A 89 23.28 19.64 -14.44
CA PHE A 89 22.80 20.18 -13.17
C PHE A 89 24.01 20.53 -12.31
N SER A 90 24.07 21.77 -11.84
CA SER A 90 25.12 22.19 -10.90
C SER A 90 25.08 21.31 -9.66
N SER A 91 26.27 20.94 -9.19
CA SER A 91 26.59 19.98 -8.12
C SER A 91 26.16 20.42 -6.71
N GLU A 92 25.02 21.09 -6.56
CA GLU A 92 24.59 21.69 -5.29
C GLU A 92 23.66 20.80 -4.45
N ILE A 93 23.53 19.52 -4.77
CA ILE A 93 22.94 18.55 -3.83
C ILE A 93 24.07 17.91 -3.03
N ARG A 94 24.70 18.70 -2.15
CA ARG A 94 25.56 18.19 -1.07
C ARG A 94 24.65 17.76 0.09
N GLU A 95 23.91 16.68 -0.08
CA GLU A 95 23.32 16.03 1.07
C GLU A 95 24.38 15.21 1.78
N SER A 96 24.27 15.10 3.10
CA SER A 96 25.14 14.20 3.84
C SER A 96 24.89 12.78 3.33
N GLU A 97 25.90 12.21 2.65
CA GLU A 97 26.00 10.76 2.39
C GLU A 97 26.05 9.96 3.70
N LEU A 98 26.09 10.62 4.85
CA LEU A 98 26.29 10.03 6.16
C LEU A 98 25.03 10.12 7.02
N CYS A 99 24.83 9.08 7.82
CA CYS A 99 23.76 8.95 8.77
C CYS A 99 23.92 9.95 9.92
N ASN A 100 22.84 10.65 10.28
CA ASN A 100 22.81 11.58 11.40
C ASN A 100 23.14 10.92 12.75
N ASN A 101 22.90 9.62 12.90
CA ASN A 101 23.01 8.91 14.18
C ASN A 101 24.35 8.20 14.38
N CYS A 102 25.04 7.79 13.31
CA CYS A 102 26.25 6.95 13.42
C CYS A 102 27.29 7.20 12.33
N SER A 103 27.11 8.21 11.49
CA SER A 103 28.02 8.59 10.41
C SER A 103 28.34 7.49 9.37
N SER A 104 27.59 6.38 9.36
CA SER A 104 27.63 5.37 8.30
C SER A 104 26.89 5.86 7.05
N ILE A 105 27.12 5.26 5.88
CA ILE A 105 26.48 5.68 4.62
C ILE A 105 24.94 5.64 4.76
N SER A 106 24.27 6.73 4.38
CA SER A 106 22.81 6.81 4.39
C SER A 106 22.19 6.06 3.22
N ILE A 107 21.02 5.48 3.45
CA ILE A 107 20.19 4.79 2.46
C ILE A 107 18.91 5.57 2.13
N ILE A 108 18.60 6.58 2.95
CA ILE A 108 17.45 7.46 2.80
C ILE A 108 17.85 8.84 3.29
N ASN A 109 17.45 9.87 2.54
CA ASN A 109 17.59 11.27 2.91
C ASN A 109 16.22 11.91 2.70
N LYS A 110 15.58 12.38 3.77
CA LYS A 110 14.35 13.18 3.68
C LYS A 110 14.61 14.60 4.16
N ARG A 111 14.17 15.58 3.38
CA ARG A 111 14.20 17.00 3.75
C ARG A 111 12.82 17.42 4.21
N PHE A 112 12.62 17.64 5.50
CA PHE A 112 11.37 18.26 5.94
C PHE A 112 11.52 19.78 5.83
N MET A 113 10.97 20.41 4.77
CA MET A 113 10.83 21.87 4.79
C MET A 113 9.52 22.23 5.50
N GLY A 114 9.62 22.54 6.79
CA GLY A 114 8.53 23.18 7.50
C GLY A 114 8.35 24.61 6.99
N PHE A 115 7.11 25.04 6.76
CA PHE A 115 6.78 26.47 6.63
C PHE A 115 7.12 27.19 7.95
N GLY A 116 8.37 27.60 8.14
CA GLY A 116 8.85 28.36 9.30
C GLY A 116 9.36 27.56 10.51
N LEU A 117 9.64 26.26 10.38
CA LEU A 117 10.32 25.47 11.42
C LEU A 117 11.63 24.91 10.84
N GLU A 118 12.68 24.87 11.66
CA GLU A 118 14.01 24.38 11.29
C GLU A 118 13.92 23.11 10.44
N SER A 119 14.69 23.09 9.34
CA SER A 119 14.75 21.97 8.42
C SER A 119 15.36 20.76 9.12
N ASN A 120 14.51 19.91 9.69
CA ASN A 120 14.94 18.60 10.17
C ASN A 120 15.30 17.76 8.94
N HIS A 121 16.59 17.56 8.75
CA HIS A 121 17.13 16.65 7.75
C HIS A 121 17.21 15.27 8.39
N TYR A 122 16.63 14.28 7.73
CA TYR A 122 16.66 12.91 8.21
C TYR A 122 17.36 12.00 7.21
N SER A 123 18.66 11.82 7.43
CA SER A 123 19.58 10.98 6.67
C SER A 123 20.01 9.80 7.53
N LEU A 124 19.67 8.57 7.11
CA LEU A 124 19.99 7.39 7.91
C LEU A 124 20.57 6.23 7.13
N CYS A 125 21.45 5.46 7.79
CA CYS A 125 21.84 4.13 7.36
C CYS A 125 20.75 3.08 7.64
N ASP A 126 20.92 1.89 7.08
CA ASP A 126 20.03 0.73 7.19
C ASP A 126 19.62 0.37 8.63
N LYS A 127 20.60 0.32 9.55
CA LYS A 127 20.39 -0.05 10.96
C LYS A 127 19.60 1.02 11.70
N CYS A 128 20.04 2.28 11.59
CA CYS A 128 19.35 3.39 12.24
C CYS A 128 17.93 3.56 11.68
N PHE A 129 17.73 3.27 10.40
CA PHE A 129 16.42 3.33 9.74
C PHE A 129 15.48 2.28 10.28
N SER A 130 15.95 1.04 10.37
CA SER A 130 15.15 -0.04 10.95
C SER A 130 14.73 0.29 12.39
N ILE A 131 15.66 0.77 13.22
CA ILE A 131 15.39 1.18 14.60
C ILE A 131 14.34 2.30 14.66
N GLU A 132 14.41 3.30 13.78
CA GLU A 132 13.42 4.38 13.79
C GLU A 132 12.03 3.90 13.41
N ILE A 133 11.90 3.13 12.32
CA ILE A 133 10.60 2.63 11.87
C ILE A 133 9.96 1.79 12.97
N GLU A 134 10.72 0.90 13.60
CA GLU A 134 10.26 0.13 14.76
C GLU A 134 9.82 1.04 15.90
N LYS A 135 10.62 2.04 16.27
CA LYS A 135 10.26 3.02 17.31
C LYS A 135 8.95 3.74 16.98
N ARG A 136 8.79 4.25 15.75
CA ARG A 136 7.57 4.96 15.30
C ARG A 136 6.35 4.05 15.38
N VAL A 137 6.45 2.80 14.90
CA VAL A 137 5.32 1.84 14.98
C VAL A 137 4.98 1.48 16.43
N MET A 138 5.98 1.17 17.26
CA MET A 138 5.75 0.87 18.69
C MET A 138 5.11 2.05 19.42
N LYS A 139 5.58 3.27 19.11
CA LYS A 139 5.06 4.53 19.65
C LYS A 139 3.62 4.75 19.24
N THR A 140 3.25 4.53 17.97
CA THR A 140 1.86 4.57 17.49
C THR A 140 0.97 3.60 18.28
N ILE A 141 1.41 2.35 18.45
CA ILE A 141 0.65 1.34 19.20
C ILE A 141 0.42 1.75 20.66
N LEU A 142 1.47 2.21 21.33
CA LEU A 142 1.44 2.56 22.75
C LEU A 142 0.68 3.87 23.02
N TRP A 143 0.99 4.93 22.29
CA TRP A 143 0.37 6.25 22.48
C TRP A 143 -1.12 6.26 22.19
N HIS A 144 -1.55 5.51 21.16
CA HIS A 144 -2.96 5.43 20.81
C HIS A 144 -3.70 4.25 21.47
N GLN A 145 -3.03 3.50 22.36
CA GLN A 145 -3.60 2.37 23.07
C GLN A 145 -4.33 1.43 22.10
N LEU A 146 -3.65 1.06 21.01
CA LEU A 146 -4.24 0.27 19.94
C LEU A 146 -4.50 -1.17 20.39
N VAL A 147 -3.63 -1.68 21.26
CA VAL A 147 -3.66 -3.06 21.73
C VAL A 147 -3.78 -3.10 23.25
N GLU A 148 -4.73 -3.88 23.73
CA GLU A 148 -5.07 -4.07 25.14
C GLU A 148 -4.96 -5.55 25.53
N ARG A 149 -4.94 -5.84 26.83
CA ARG A 149 -4.86 -7.22 27.31
C ARG A 149 -6.16 -7.96 27.03
N GLY A 150 -6.06 -9.17 26.48
CA GLY A 150 -7.20 -10.00 26.11
C GLY A 150 -7.75 -9.71 24.72
N ASP A 151 -7.16 -8.78 23.97
CA ASP A 151 -7.57 -8.54 22.58
C ASP A 151 -7.36 -9.79 21.71
N ARG A 152 -8.32 -10.04 20.82
CA ARG A 152 -8.20 -11.00 19.72
C ARG A 152 -8.18 -10.20 18.42
N ILE A 153 -6.98 -9.98 17.90
CA ILE A 153 -6.76 -9.09 16.76
C ILE A 153 -6.85 -9.89 15.46
N PHE A 154 -7.87 -9.59 14.68
CA PHE A 154 -8.02 -10.09 13.31
C PHE A 154 -7.10 -9.33 12.36
N ILE A 155 -6.35 -10.06 11.54
CA ILE A 155 -5.43 -9.47 10.55
C ILE A 155 -5.79 -10.01 9.15
N PRO A 156 -6.48 -9.21 8.32
CA PRO A 156 -6.63 -9.54 6.90
C PRO A 156 -5.25 -9.51 6.23
N LEU A 157 -4.77 -10.67 5.79
CA LEU A 157 -3.41 -10.82 5.23
C LEU A 157 -3.49 -11.12 3.74
N SER A 158 -3.17 -10.13 2.89
CA SER A 158 -3.11 -10.29 1.44
C SER A 158 -1.86 -11.02 0.96
N GLY A 159 -0.77 -10.96 1.75
CA GLY A 159 0.57 -11.42 1.36
C GLY A 159 1.39 -10.35 0.64
N GLU A 160 0.89 -9.12 0.56
CA GLU A 160 1.58 -7.96 -0.02
C GLU A 160 2.29 -7.14 1.06
N LYS A 161 3.01 -6.10 0.62
CA LYS A 161 3.83 -5.20 1.44
C LYS A 161 3.16 -4.78 2.76
N ASP A 162 2.07 -4.02 2.68
CA ASP A 162 1.52 -3.36 3.87
C ASP A 162 0.88 -4.35 4.86
N SER A 163 0.15 -5.36 4.38
CA SER A 163 -0.44 -6.37 5.27
C SER A 163 0.62 -7.28 5.92
N SER A 164 1.71 -7.58 5.20
CA SER A 164 2.85 -8.32 5.75
C SER A 164 3.58 -7.51 6.83
N ALA A 165 3.75 -6.19 6.62
CA ALA A 165 4.30 -5.29 7.62
C ALA A 165 3.44 -5.24 8.89
N VAL A 166 2.11 -5.21 8.76
CA VAL A 166 1.20 -5.25 9.92
C VAL A 166 1.41 -6.51 10.76
N VAL A 167 1.41 -7.69 10.13
CA VAL A 167 1.63 -8.96 10.84
C VAL A 167 3.00 -8.97 11.51
N TYR A 168 4.03 -8.50 10.82
CA TYR A 168 5.39 -8.45 11.34
C TYR A 168 5.50 -7.55 12.60
N PHE A 169 5.06 -6.29 12.51
CA PHE A 169 5.19 -5.36 13.63
C PHE A 169 4.30 -5.74 14.82
N LEU A 170 3.08 -6.26 14.58
CA LEU A 170 2.25 -6.80 15.66
C LEU A 170 2.91 -8.01 16.32
N SER A 171 3.55 -8.91 15.55
CA SER A 171 4.27 -10.04 16.14
C SER A 171 5.47 -9.58 16.98
N MET A 172 6.20 -8.58 16.51
CA MET A 172 7.28 -7.95 17.28
C MET A 172 6.76 -7.32 18.59
N PHE A 173 5.63 -6.61 18.54
CA PHE A 173 4.98 -6.06 19.73
C PHE A 173 4.49 -7.18 20.67
N ARG A 174 3.90 -8.26 20.12
CA ARG A 174 3.45 -9.44 20.86
C ARG A 174 4.60 -10.12 21.60
N LYS A 175 5.76 -10.28 20.97
CA LYS A 175 6.96 -10.87 21.63
C LYS A 175 7.40 -10.07 22.86
N ARG A 176 7.24 -8.75 22.85
CA ARG A 176 7.66 -7.86 23.94
C ARG A 176 6.65 -7.77 25.09
N PHE A 177 5.35 -7.80 24.79
CA PHE A 177 4.31 -7.53 25.79
C PHE A 177 3.39 -8.73 26.09
N ASN A 178 3.27 -9.69 25.17
CA ASN A 178 2.45 -10.92 25.23
C ASN A 178 1.05 -10.74 25.85
N LYS A 179 0.26 -9.78 25.33
CA LYS A 179 -1.03 -9.40 25.91
C LYS A 179 -2.27 -9.81 25.10
N PHE A 180 -2.10 -10.30 23.88
CA PHE A 180 -3.18 -10.43 22.90
C PHE A 180 -2.94 -11.60 21.93
N GLU A 181 -4.02 -12.05 21.31
CA GLU A 181 -3.99 -13.06 20.25
C GLU A 181 -3.97 -12.40 18.88
N MET A 182 -3.25 -13.03 17.95
CA MET A 182 -3.21 -12.63 16.54
C MET A 182 -3.83 -13.72 15.70
N LEU A 183 -4.81 -13.36 14.88
CA LEU A 183 -5.52 -14.26 13.99
C LEU A 183 -5.42 -13.73 12.56
N ALA A 184 -4.42 -14.21 11.82
CA ALA A 184 -4.29 -13.88 10.40
C ALA A 184 -5.28 -14.70 9.58
N TYR A 185 -5.83 -14.08 8.53
CA TYR A 185 -6.67 -14.75 7.56
C TYR A 185 -6.31 -14.31 6.15
N THR A 186 -5.91 -15.26 5.34
CA THR A 186 -5.64 -15.07 3.92
C THR A 186 -6.71 -15.76 3.09
N VAL A 187 -7.20 -15.07 2.06
CA VAL A 187 -8.17 -15.63 1.09
C VAL A 187 -7.47 -15.81 -0.24
N ASP A 188 -7.63 -16.98 -0.85
CA ASP A 188 -7.24 -17.28 -2.23
C ASP A 188 -8.40 -16.94 -3.19
N GLU A 189 -8.29 -15.84 -3.92
CA GLU A 189 -9.30 -15.47 -4.92
C GLU A 189 -9.13 -16.23 -6.24
N GLY A 190 -8.07 -17.03 -6.41
CA GLY A 190 -7.81 -17.85 -7.59
C GLY A 190 -7.40 -17.06 -8.84
N VAL A 191 -6.55 -16.04 -8.66
CA VAL A 191 -5.97 -15.23 -9.74
C VAL A 191 -4.60 -15.79 -10.16
N GLY A 192 -4.60 -17.02 -10.69
CA GLY A 192 -3.40 -17.66 -11.28
C GLY A 192 -2.14 -17.67 -10.40
N THR A 193 -0.98 -17.48 -11.03
CA THR A 193 0.34 -17.48 -10.39
C THR A 193 0.47 -16.41 -9.31
N TYR A 194 -0.18 -15.26 -9.48
CA TYR A 194 -0.18 -14.19 -8.47
C TYR A 194 -0.74 -14.67 -7.13
N SER A 195 -1.81 -15.45 -7.14
CA SER A 195 -2.37 -15.99 -5.89
C SER A 195 -1.41 -16.99 -5.24
N GLN A 196 -0.78 -17.87 -6.03
CA GLN A 196 0.19 -18.83 -5.51
C GLN A 196 1.36 -18.14 -4.81
N VAL A 197 2.02 -17.18 -5.48
CA VAL A 197 3.20 -16.48 -4.92
C VAL A 197 2.85 -15.75 -3.62
N ARG A 198 1.77 -14.96 -3.60
CA ARG A 198 1.40 -14.20 -2.38
C ARG A 198 0.96 -15.11 -1.22
N LEU A 199 0.29 -16.23 -1.51
CA LEU A 199 -0.14 -17.21 -0.50
C LEU A 199 1.07 -17.89 0.14
N GLU A 200 2.07 -18.28 -0.66
CA GLU A 200 3.31 -18.87 -0.17
C GLU A 200 4.08 -17.90 0.73
N LYS A 201 4.22 -16.64 0.31
CA LYS A 201 4.87 -15.59 1.10
C LYS A 201 4.13 -15.34 2.42
N ALA A 202 2.80 -15.21 2.38
CA ALA A 202 1.97 -15.04 3.57
C ALA A 202 2.11 -16.22 4.55
N LYS A 203 2.03 -17.46 4.03
CA LYS A 203 2.18 -18.68 4.83
C LYS A 203 3.57 -18.76 5.45
N PHE A 204 4.62 -18.50 4.68
CA PHE A 204 5.99 -18.52 5.15
C PHE A 204 6.23 -17.47 6.26
N LEU A 205 5.76 -16.24 6.06
CA LEU A 205 5.85 -15.16 7.06
C LEU A 205 5.13 -15.54 8.36
N CYS A 206 3.90 -16.02 8.29
CA CYS A 206 3.14 -16.41 9.48
C CYS A 206 3.80 -17.57 10.24
N ASN A 207 4.34 -18.56 9.52
CA ASN A 207 5.10 -19.65 10.13
C ASN A 207 6.36 -19.15 10.85
N LEU A 208 7.14 -18.27 10.20
CA LEU A 208 8.34 -17.66 10.77
C LEU A 208 8.02 -16.88 12.06
N LEU A 209 6.86 -16.22 12.12
CA LEU A 209 6.43 -15.38 13.23
C LEU A 209 5.62 -16.11 14.31
N GLY A 210 5.29 -17.39 14.11
CA GLY A 210 4.40 -18.15 14.99
C GLY A 210 3.01 -17.52 15.09
N VAL A 211 2.46 -17.02 13.97
CA VAL A 211 1.13 -16.41 13.91
C VAL A 211 0.17 -17.39 13.23
N PRO A 212 -0.94 -17.79 13.88
CA PRO A 212 -1.97 -18.60 13.25
C PRO A 212 -2.51 -17.89 12.00
N ASN A 213 -2.43 -18.57 10.86
CA ASN A 213 -3.00 -18.10 9.59
C ASN A 213 -4.01 -19.10 9.05
N ARG A 214 -5.27 -18.67 8.94
CA ARG A 214 -6.28 -19.42 8.20
C ARG A 214 -6.11 -19.12 6.72
N ILE A 215 -6.24 -20.14 5.86
CA ILE A 215 -6.30 -19.97 4.41
C ILE A 215 -7.56 -20.66 3.90
N ASP A 216 -8.44 -19.92 3.25
CA ASP A 216 -9.61 -20.44 2.51
C ASP A 216 -9.61 -19.83 1.10
N SER A 217 -10.46 -20.33 0.21
CA SER A 217 -10.49 -19.92 -1.19
C SER A 217 -11.90 -19.57 -1.68
N PHE A 218 -11.98 -18.68 -2.66
CA PHE A 218 -13.22 -18.40 -3.39
C PHE A 218 -13.79 -19.66 -4.02
N LYS A 219 -12.93 -20.54 -4.54
CA LYS A 219 -13.36 -21.80 -5.16
C LYS A 219 -14.16 -22.66 -4.18
N LYS A 220 -13.74 -22.72 -2.92
CA LYS A 220 -14.42 -23.50 -1.87
C LYS A 220 -15.67 -22.80 -1.35
N GLU A 221 -15.61 -21.47 -1.17
CA GLU A 221 -16.70 -20.69 -0.58
C GLU A 221 -17.85 -20.44 -1.57
N TYR A 222 -17.52 -20.19 -2.83
CA TYR A 222 -18.47 -19.75 -3.87
C TYR A 222 -18.57 -20.70 -5.07
N GLY A 223 -17.81 -21.80 -5.10
CA GLY A 223 -17.76 -22.73 -6.25
C GLY A 223 -16.93 -22.24 -7.44
N TYR A 224 -16.49 -20.98 -7.41
CA TYR A 224 -15.73 -20.32 -8.48
C TYR A 224 -14.51 -19.59 -7.91
N THR A 225 -13.39 -19.63 -8.63
CA THR A 225 -12.35 -18.59 -8.50
C THR A 225 -12.86 -17.28 -9.09
N LEU A 226 -12.22 -16.15 -8.78
CA LEU A 226 -12.55 -14.85 -9.35
C LEU A 226 -12.44 -14.85 -10.88
N LEU A 227 -11.44 -15.53 -11.45
CA LEU A 227 -11.30 -15.65 -12.90
C LEU A 227 -12.43 -16.48 -13.51
N GLU A 228 -12.80 -17.60 -12.89
CA GLU A 228 -13.93 -18.43 -13.33
C GLU A 228 -15.28 -17.69 -13.18
N MET A 229 -15.45 -16.83 -12.16
CA MET A 229 -16.63 -15.99 -12.02
C MET A 229 -16.77 -15.05 -13.22
N ILE A 230 -15.70 -14.33 -13.58
CA ILE A 230 -15.69 -13.41 -14.72
C ILE A 230 -16.00 -14.17 -16.02
N GLU A 231 -15.38 -15.32 -16.22
CA GLU A 231 -15.61 -16.16 -17.40
C GLU A 231 -17.05 -16.70 -17.44
N SER A 232 -17.59 -17.17 -16.31
CA SER A 232 -18.97 -17.65 -16.21
C SER A 232 -19.97 -16.53 -16.50
N ILE A 233 -19.74 -15.31 -16.02
CA ILE A 233 -20.60 -14.15 -16.28
C ILE A 233 -20.63 -13.86 -17.79
N LYS A 234 -19.44 -13.84 -18.44
CA LYS A 234 -19.31 -13.67 -19.89
C LYS A 234 -20.06 -14.77 -20.66
N LYS A 235 -19.87 -16.04 -20.29
CA LYS A 235 -20.55 -17.20 -20.94
C LYS A 235 -22.07 -17.17 -20.80
N LYS A 236 -22.58 -16.68 -19.66
CA LYS A 236 -24.03 -16.52 -19.42
C LYS A 236 -24.65 -15.33 -20.18
N GLY A 237 -23.84 -14.54 -20.90
CA GLY A 237 -24.30 -13.32 -21.58
C GLY A 237 -24.74 -12.21 -20.64
N ILE A 238 -24.32 -12.25 -19.36
CA ILE A 238 -24.66 -11.23 -18.37
C ILE A 238 -23.67 -10.08 -18.52
N LEU A 239 -24.17 -8.84 -18.59
CA LEU A 239 -23.33 -7.65 -18.65
C LEU A 239 -22.53 -7.50 -17.34
N LEU A 240 -21.20 -7.49 -17.44
CA LEU A 240 -20.32 -7.25 -16.30
C LEU A 240 -20.36 -5.75 -15.94
N GLN A 241 -21.31 -5.36 -15.11
CA GLN A 241 -21.45 -3.97 -14.64
C GLN A 241 -20.38 -3.56 -13.61
N HIS A 242 -19.83 -4.50 -12.84
CA HIS A 242 -18.86 -4.20 -11.79
C HIS A 242 -17.44 -4.58 -12.22
N HIS A 243 -16.48 -3.72 -11.91
CA HIS A 243 -15.07 -4.04 -12.10
C HIS A 243 -14.68 -5.28 -11.25
N PRO A 244 -13.87 -6.22 -11.76
CA PRO A 244 -13.52 -7.43 -11.02
C PRO A 244 -12.87 -7.19 -9.66
N CYS A 245 -12.07 -6.13 -9.50
CA CYS A 245 -11.51 -5.76 -8.20
C CYS A 245 -12.60 -5.40 -7.16
N TYR A 246 -13.72 -4.83 -7.61
CA TYR A 246 -14.86 -4.56 -6.73
C TYR A 246 -15.52 -5.85 -6.26
N ILE A 247 -15.83 -6.76 -7.20
CA ILE A 247 -16.39 -8.09 -6.89
C ILE A 247 -15.47 -8.83 -5.92
N CYS A 248 -14.17 -8.87 -6.21
CA CYS A 248 -13.14 -9.44 -5.36
C CYS A 248 -13.18 -8.87 -3.93
N ASN A 249 -13.16 -7.54 -3.80
CA ASN A 249 -13.15 -6.88 -2.51
C ASN A 249 -14.43 -7.17 -1.70
N VAL A 250 -15.60 -7.07 -2.33
CA VAL A 250 -16.89 -7.30 -1.65
C VAL A 250 -17.04 -8.74 -1.15
N LEU A 251 -16.71 -9.73 -1.98
CA LEU A 251 -16.80 -11.13 -1.61
C LEU A 251 -15.74 -11.52 -0.56
N LYS A 252 -14.50 -11.07 -0.74
CA LYS A 252 -13.44 -11.29 0.26
C LYS A 252 -13.79 -10.68 1.62
N ASN A 253 -14.34 -9.47 1.64
CA ASN A 253 -14.77 -8.84 2.90
C ASN A 253 -15.93 -9.60 3.57
N LYS A 254 -16.82 -10.24 2.80
CA LYS A 254 -17.82 -11.16 3.38
C LYS A 254 -17.14 -12.29 4.15
N MET A 255 -16.17 -12.98 3.54
CA MET A 255 -15.42 -14.06 4.20
C MET A 255 -14.69 -13.55 5.46
N PHE A 256 -14.03 -12.40 5.37
CA PHE A 256 -13.31 -11.79 6.50
C PHE A 256 -14.24 -11.49 7.68
N GLN A 257 -15.40 -10.88 7.43
CA GLN A 257 -16.37 -10.56 8.48
C GLN A 257 -16.93 -11.82 9.14
N GLU A 258 -17.18 -12.88 8.38
CA GLU A 258 -17.64 -14.15 8.94
C GLU A 258 -16.58 -14.80 9.83
N TYR A 259 -15.33 -14.85 9.37
CA TYR A 259 -14.23 -15.36 10.19
C TYR A 259 -14.02 -14.53 11.45
N PHE A 260 -14.07 -13.20 11.33
CA PHE A 260 -13.96 -12.27 12.45
C PHE A 260 -15.01 -12.57 13.53
N ARG A 261 -16.28 -12.72 13.14
CA ARG A 261 -17.39 -13.01 14.07
C ARG A 261 -17.26 -14.40 14.68
N LYS A 262 -17.00 -15.43 13.87
CA LYS A 262 -16.86 -16.83 14.32
C LYS A 262 -15.73 -17.01 15.34
N ASN A 263 -14.67 -16.20 15.24
CA ASN A 263 -13.53 -16.26 16.16
C ASN A 263 -13.59 -15.24 17.32
N MET A 264 -14.72 -14.52 17.46
CA MET A 264 -14.92 -13.52 18.52
C MET A 264 -13.79 -12.48 18.58
N CYS A 265 -13.34 -12.02 17.42
CA CYS A 265 -12.30 -11.00 17.33
C CYS A 265 -12.79 -9.69 17.95
N THR A 266 -11.90 -8.99 18.66
CA THR A 266 -12.22 -7.72 19.34
C THR A 266 -11.83 -6.51 18.50
N LYS A 267 -10.79 -6.64 17.67
CA LYS A 267 -10.22 -5.56 16.84
C LYS A 267 -9.79 -6.07 15.47
N VAL A 268 -9.82 -5.20 14.46
CA VAL A 268 -9.27 -5.46 13.13
C VAL A 268 -8.01 -4.63 12.90
N ALA A 269 -6.92 -5.27 12.48
CA ALA A 269 -5.70 -4.57 12.08
C ALA A 269 -5.73 -4.26 10.59
N GLY A 270 -5.96 -2.99 10.23
CA GLY A 270 -5.94 -2.54 8.85
C GLY A 270 -4.52 -2.22 8.38
N SER A 271 -4.29 -2.38 7.08
CA SER A 271 -2.98 -2.17 6.45
C SER A 271 -2.78 -0.77 5.88
N ASN A 272 -3.67 0.19 6.16
CA ASN A 272 -3.53 1.54 5.62
C ASN A 272 -2.37 2.29 6.28
N ASN A 273 -1.40 2.68 5.45
CA ASN A 273 -0.25 3.48 5.85
C ASN A 273 -0.57 5.00 5.80
N MET A 274 0.40 5.86 6.15
CA MET A 274 0.20 7.32 6.16
C MET A 274 -0.17 7.87 4.77
N THR A 275 0.44 7.33 3.71
CA THR A 275 0.16 7.73 2.33
C THR A 275 -1.28 7.38 1.91
N ASP A 276 -1.77 6.18 2.24
CA ASP A 276 -3.17 5.79 1.98
C ASP A 276 -4.17 6.67 2.75
N GLN A 277 -3.81 7.07 3.97
CA GLN A 277 -4.64 7.98 4.75
C GLN A 277 -4.69 9.38 4.14
N ALA A 278 -3.57 9.90 3.66
CA ALA A 278 -3.52 11.19 2.96
C ALA A 278 -4.35 11.17 1.67
N GLU A 279 -4.23 10.11 0.87
CA GLU A 279 -5.08 9.90 -0.31
C GLU A 279 -6.56 9.93 0.07
N ARG A 280 -6.95 9.19 1.12
CA ARG A 280 -8.34 9.12 1.57
C ARG A 280 -8.88 10.47 2.04
N VAL A 281 -8.09 11.25 2.78
CA VAL A 281 -8.49 12.61 3.21
C VAL A 281 -8.64 13.52 1.99
N LEU A 282 -7.72 13.45 1.03
CA LEU A 282 -7.76 14.31 -0.15
C LEU A 282 -8.93 13.96 -1.08
N ILE A 283 -9.24 12.68 -1.29
CA ILE A 283 -10.44 12.25 -2.01
C ILE A 283 -11.71 12.75 -1.30
N ALA A 284 -11.77 12.60 0.03
CA ALA A 284 -12.90 13.08 0.82
C ALA A 284 -13.11 14.59 0.67
N LEU A 285 -12.01 15.37 0.69
CA LEU A 285 -12.02 16.81 0.46
C LEU A 285 -12.57 17.16 -0.93
N LEU A 286 -12.06 16.49 -1.98
CA LEU A 286 -12.43 16.76 -3.37
C LEU A 286 -13.92 16.47 -3.67
N TYR A 287 -14.49 15.43 -3.05
CA TYR A 287 -15.90 15.08 -3.24
C TYR A 287 -16.85 15.63 -2.18
N GLY A 288 -16.34 16.33 -1.15
CA GLY A 288 -17.13 16.75 0.00
C GLY A 288 -17.68 15.57 0.84
N MET A 289 -17.09 14.38 0.70
CA MET A 289 -17.51 13.15 1.37
C MET A 289 -16.79 13.00 2.71
N TRP A 290 -17.04 13.91 3.63
CA TRP A 290 -16.31 13.98 4.89
C TRP A 290 -16.38 12.70 5.72
N ASP A 291 -17.43 11.90 5.58
CA ASP A 291 -17.57 10.62 6.30
C ASP A 291 -16.55 9.56 5.88
N TYR A 292 -15.95 9.70 4.70
CA TYR A 292 -14.81 8.88 4.32
C TYR A 292 -13.64 9.10 5.28
N THR A 293 -13.53 10.26 5.91
CA THR A 293 -12.45 10.56 6.84
C THR A 293 -12.59 9.86 8.20
N CYS A 294 -13.75 9.24 8.50
CA CYS A 294 -13.93 8.43 9.72
C CYS A 294 -13.01 7.19 9.78
N GLY A 295 -12.51 6.73 8.63
CA GLY A 295 -11.51 5.67 8.54
C GLY A 295 -10.06 6.14 8.57
N VAL A 296 -9.82 7.39 9.00
CA VAL A 296 -8.48 8.00 9.07
C VAL A 296 -8.07 8.17 10.53
N GLY A 297 -6.83 7.83 10.84
CA GLY A 297 -6.26 7.86 12.17
C GLY A 297 -5.73 6.49 12.62
N PRO A 298 -5.01 6.43 13.75
CA PRO A 298 -4.42 5.20 14.27
C PRO A 298 -5.47 4.25 14.87
N LYS A 299 -6.57 4.81 15.41
CA LYS A 299 -7.69 4.09 16.02
C LYS A 299 -8.98 4.60 15.39
N ILE A 300 -9.74 3.72 14.76
CA ILE A 300 -10.97 4.05 14.04
C ILE A 300 -12.12 3.13 14.47
N TYR A 301 -13.35 3.55 14.22
CA TYR A 301 -14.47 2.61 14.19
C TYR A 301 -14.55 2.00 12.79
N ASP A 302 -14.25 0.71 12.69
CA ASP A 302 -14.38 -0.01 11.42
C ASP A 302 -15.83 -0.42 11.23
N ALA A 303 -16.49 0.31 10.33
CA ALA A 303 -17.89 0.16 10.02
C ALA A 303 -18.21 -1.25 9.45
N ALA A 304 -17.29 -1.85 8.68
CA ALA A 304 -17.49 -3.16 8.07
C ALA A 304 -17.48 -4.29 9.12
N PHE A 305 -16.65 -4.16 10.16
CA PHE A 305 -16.56 -5.13 11.25
C PHE A 305 -17.38 -4.75 12.49
N GLN A 306 -17.89 -3.52 12.56
CA GLN A 306 -18.59 -2.94 13.72
C GLN A 306 -17.78 -3.02 15.01
N LYS A 307 -16.47 -2.82 14.87
CA LYS A 307 -15.48 -2.95 15.93
C LYS A 307 -14.37 -1.94 15.74
N THR A 308 -13.47 -1.86 16.69
CA THR A 308 -12.30 -0.99 16.58
C THR A 308 -11.37 -1.49 15.49
N GLY A 309 -11.08 -0.62 14.52
CA GLY A 309 -9.98 -0.77 13.59
C GLY A 309 -8.71 -0.12 14.14
N ILE A 310 -7.58 -0.81 14.01
CA ILE A 310 -6.26 -0.31 14.39
C ILE A 310 -5.37 -0.21 13.15
N LEU A 311 -4.81 0.97 12.92
CA LEU A 311 -3.94 1.28 11.77
C LEU A 311 -2.53 1.58 12.30
N ILE A 312 -1.76 0.54 12.62
CA ILE A 312 -0.45 0.70 13.26
C ILE A 312 0.60 1.37 12.35
N LEU A 313 0.34 1.37 11.04
CA LEU A 313 1.17 2.00 10.02
C LEU A 313 0.74 3.44 9.70
N SER A 314 -0.21 4.01 10.45
CA SER A 314 -0.80 5.33 10.19
C SER A 314 0.17 6.50 10.19
N GLU A 315 1.39 6.27 10.66
CA GLU A 315 2.44 7.29 10.76
C GLU A 315 3.69 6.91 9.98
N ILE A 316 3.63 5.88 9.13
CA ILE A 316 4.74 5.41 8.30
C ILE A 316 4.38 5.58 6.83
N ASP A 317 5.31 6.09 6.02
CA ASP A 317 5.10 6.24 4.58
C ASP A 317 5.21 4.90 3.83
N GLU A 318 4.53 4.81 2.69
CA GLU A 318 4.54 3.60 1.86
C GLU A 318 5.96 3.19 1.41
N LYS A 319 6.80 4.16 1.02
CA LYS A 319 8.21 3.93 0.65
C LYS A 319 9.04 3.43 1.83
N GLU A 320 8.79 3.97 3.03
CA GLU A 320 9.52 3.56 4.24
C GLU A 320 9.22 2.11 4.61
N ILE A 321 7.95 1.68 4.46
CA ILE A 321 7.56 0.29 4.67
C ILE A 321 8.29 -0.64 3.70
N ALA A 322 8.36 -0.27 2.41
CA ALA A 322 9.03 -1.09 1.39
C ALA A 322 10.52 -1.28 1.70
N ILE A 323 11.21 -0.17 1.99
CA ILE A 323 12.63 -0.17 2.36
C ILE A 323 12.85 -1.01 3.64
N TYR A 324 11.99 -0.85 4.65
CA TYR A 324 12.12 -1.59 5.92
C TYR A 324 12.01 -3.10 5.71
N LEU A 325 10.97 -3.55 4.98
CA LEU A 325 10.77 -4.98 4.71
C LEU A 325 11.93 -5.55 3.89
N TYR A 326 12.45 -4.79 2.93
CA TYR A 326 13.59 -5.20 2.12
C TYR A 326 14.85 -5.40 2.96
N ILE A 327 15.26 -4.40 3.75
CA ILE A 327 16.47 -4.44 4.59
C ILE A 327 16.42 -5.60 5.58
N ASN A 328 15.25 -5.78 6.21
CA ASN A 328 15.05 -6.80 7.23
C ASN A 328 14.69 -8.17 6.62
N LYS A 329 14.72 -8.31 5.28
CA LYS A 329 14.44 -9.54 4.53
C LYS A 329 13.10 -10.18 4.92
N ILE A 330 12.10 -9.33 5.17
CA ILE A 330 10.77 -9.79 5.55
C ILE A 330 10.05 -10.32 4.31
N PRO A 331 9.54 -11.56 4.33
CA PRO A 331 8.84 -12.13 3.18
C PRO A 331 7.53 -11.42 2.86
N TYR A 332 7.38 -10.96 1.62
CA TYR A 332 6.11 -10.50 1.03
C TYR A 332 6.14 -10.74 -0.49
N ASN A 333 4.99 -10.65 -1.16
CA ASN A 333 4.92 -10.61 -2.61
C ASN A 333 5.30 -9.22 -3.11
N ARG A 334 6.45 -9.10 -3.79
CA ARG A 334 6.84 -7.86 -4.46
C ARG A 334 6.13 -7.73 -5.79
N HIS A 335 5.93 -6.50 -6.24
CA HIS A 335 5.40 -6.25 -7.59
C HIS A 335 6.30 -6.82 -8.69
N GLU A 336 7.60 -6.95 -8.42
CA GLU A 336 8.57 -7.60 -9.30
C GLU A 336 8.39 -9.12 -9.36
N ASP A 337 7.97 -9.75 -8.27
CA ASP A 337 7.82 -11.20 -8.20
C ASP A 337 6.56 -11.66 -8.94
N CYS A 338 5.42 -10.98 -8.69
CA CYS A 338 4.18 -11.26 -9.41
C CYS A 338 3.14 -10.14 -9.26
N GLN A 339 2.45 -9.82 -10.36
CA GLN A 339 1.37 -8.84 -10.40
C GLN A 339 0.01 -9.50 -10.62
N CYS A 340 -1.03 -8.94 -10.00
CA CYS A 340 -2.39 -9.43 -10.19
C CYS A 340 -2.82 -9.23 -11.64
N ALA A 341 -3.15 -10.33 -12.32
CA ALA A 341 -3.50 -10.35 -13.74
C ALA A 341 -4.67 -9.41 -14.09
N ILE A 342 -5.57 -9.13 -13.15
CA ILE A 342 -6.71 -8.23 -13.36
C ILE A 342 -6.24 -6.80 -13.68
N PHE A 343 -5.15 -6.31 -13.08
CA PHE A 343 -4.61 -4.99 -13.40
C PHE A 343 -4.04 -4.89 -14.81
N LEU A 344 -3.67 -6.03 -15.41
CA LEU A 344 -3.09 -6.11 -16.75
C LEU A 344 -4.15 -6.26 -17.84
N MET A 345 -5.40 -6.59 -17.49
CA MET A 345 -6.47 -6.79 -18.46
C MET A 345 -6.91 -5.45 -19.10
N LYS A 346 -6.51 -5.23 -20.37
CA LYS A 346 -6.89 -4.04 -21.16
C LYS A 346 -8.41 -3.83 -21.25
N GLU A 347 -9.16 -4.93 -21.34
CA GLU A 347 -10.63 -4.95 -21.42
C GLU A 347 -11.29 -4.30 -20.21
N MET A 348 -10.69 -4.43 -19.03
CA MET A 348 -11.26 -3.95 -17.77
C MET A 348 -11.10 -2.43 -17.62
N ARG A 349 -10.22 -1.79 -18.41
CA ARG A 349 -10.05 -0.32 -18.42
C ARG A 349 -11.26 0.44 -19.00
N LYS A 350 -12.13 -0.26 -19.73
CA LYS A 350 -13.31 0.32 -20.40
C LYS A 350 -14.57 0.33 -19.52
N LEU A 351 -14.57 -0.38 -18.40
CA LEU A 351 -15.71 -0.40 -17.48
C LEU A 351 -15.78 0.96 -16.75
N GLN A 352 -16.88 1.70 -16.93
CA GLN A 352 -17.08 3.02 -16.33
C GLN A 352 -17.90 2.95 -15.03
N ASP A 353 -17.67 1.95 -14.19
CA ASP A 353 -18.39 1.90 -12.91
C ASP A 353 -17.86 2.95 -11.93
N ILE A 354 -18.68 3.33 -10.96
CA ILE A 354 -18.35 4.34 -9.95
C ILE A 354 -17.05 3.94 -9.21
N HIS A 355 -16.89 2.66 -8.90
CA HIS A 355 -15.70 2.16 -8.20
C HIS A 355 -14.41 2.32 -9.02
N TRP A 356 -14.48 2.14 -10.34
CA TRP A 356 -13.38 2.41 -11.26
C TRP A 356 -13.06 3.89 -11.35
N GLN A 357 -14.07 4.77 -11.33
CA GLN A 357 -13.84 6.23 -11.26
C GLN A 357 -13.09 6.61 -9.98
N TYR A 358 -13.48 6.03 -8.83
CA TYR A 358 -12.74 6.21 -7.57
C TYR A 358 -11.32 5.64 -7.62
N THR A 359 -11.14 4.45 -8.21
CA THR A 359 -9.82 3.81 -8.35
C THR A 359 -8.90 4.66 -9.23
N ARG A 360 -9.43 5.22 -10.32
CA ARG A 360 -8.71 6.11 -11.22
C ARG A 360 -8.39 7.44 -10.55
N LEU A 361 -9.34 8.04 -9.81
CA LEU A 361 -9.05 9.25 -9.04
C LEU A 361 -8.00 8.97 -7.97
N GLY A 362 -8.08 7.84 -7.27
CA GLY A 362 -7.07 7.43 -6.29
C GLY A 362 -5.68 7.38 -6.91
N ALA A 363 -5.54 6.80 -8.11
CA ALA A 363 -4.28 6.85 -8.85
C ALA A 363 -3.81 8.29 -9.15
N VAL A 364 -4.70 9.18 -9.60
CA VAL A 364 -4.37 10.59 -9.86
C VAL A 364 -3.99 11.35 -8.58
N VAL A 365 -4.72 11.12 -7.50
CA VAL A 365 -4.48 11.73 -6.19
C VAL A 365 -3.15 11.25 -5.62
N ARG A 366 -2.84 9.95 -5.73
CA ARG A 366 -1.54 9.41 -5.34
C ARG A 366 -0.40 10.01 -6.16
N ASP A 367 -0.57 10.12 -7.48
CA ASP A 367 0.45 10.73 -8.34
C ASP A 367 0.64 12.21 -7.99
N THR A 368 -0.44 12.91 -7.65
CA THR A 368 -0.40 14.28 -7.13
C THR A 368 0.34 14.36 -5.80
N LEU A 369 0.04 13.48 -4.84
CA LEU A 369 0.74 13.41 -3.55
C LEU A 369 2.23 13.09 -3.75
N ALA A 370 2.57 12.19 -4.68
CA ALA A 370 3.94 11.87 -5.03
C ALA A 370 4.68 13.08 -5.63
N ASN A 371 4.02 13.84 -6.51
CA ASN A 371 4.57 15.09 -7.05
C ASN A 371 4.79 16.14 -5.97
N LEU A 372 3.86 16.29 -5.04
CA LEU A 372 3.97 17.22 -3.92
C LEU A 372 5.10 16.82 -2.96
N GLU A 373 5.20 15.54 -2.64
CA GLU A 373 6.25 14.99 -1.78
C GLU A 373 7.63 15.12 -2.44
N GLN A 374 7.71 14.97 -3.76
CA GLN A 374 8.93 15.19 -4.54
C GLN A 374 9.34 16.67 -4.57
N TYR A 375 8.38 17.59 -4.65
CA TYR A 375 8.66 19.03 -4.64
C TYR A 375 9.05 19.52 -3.24
N ASN A 376 8.37 19.02 -2.21
CA ASN A 376 8.66 19.31 -0.82
C ASN A 376 8.45 18.06 0.04
N SER A 377 9.56 17.43 0.44
CA SER A 377 9.51 16.25 1.30
C SER A 377 8.94 16.61 2.66
N GLY A 378 8.10 15.71 3.20
CA GLY A 378 7.31 15.95 4.39
C GLY A 378 5.94 16.59 4.15
N THR A 379 5.54 16.84 2.90
CA THR A 379 4.20 17.38 2.60
C THR A 379 3.10 16.47 3.12
N ILE A 380 3.20 15.16 2.90
CA ILE A 380 2.23 14.17 3.40
C ILE A 380 2.20 14.18 4.94
N LEU A 381 3.36 14.19 5.58
CA LEU A 381 3.46 14.23 7.05
C LEU A 381 2.82 15.49 7.63
N PHE A 382 3.12 16.66 7.05
CA PHE A 382 2.57 17.93 7.48
C PHE A 382 1.06 17.99 7.27
N PHE A 383 0.59 17.57 6.09
CA PHE A 383 -0.83 17.48 5.77
C PHE A 383 -1.58 16.61 6.78
N MET A 384 -1.08 15.41 7.05
CA MET A 384 -1.70 14.48 7.99
C MET A 384 -1.62 14.95 9.44
N SER A 385 -0.53 15.60 9.83
CA SER A 385 -0.38 16.16 11.19
C SER A 385 -1.37 17.29 11.44
N ASN A 386 -1.56 18.19 10.47
CA ASN A 386 -2.54 19.28 10.55
C ASN A 386 -3.98 18.75 10.48
N TYR A 387 -4.24 17.78 9.61
CA TYR A 387 -5.54 17.09 9.56
C TYR A 387 -5.90 16.50 10.93
N LYS A 388 -4.98 15.74 11.55
CA LYS A 388 -5.16 15.17 12.89
C LYS A 388 -5.39 16.27 13.93
N LYS A 389 -4.57 17.33 13.93
CA LYS A 389 -4.62 18.40 14.94
C LYS A 389 -5.90 19.22 14.89
N TYR A 390 -6.34 19.63 13.69
CA TYR A 390 -7.41 20.62 13.54
C TYR A 390 -8.75 20.04 13.09
N TYR A 391 -8.75 18.98 12.28
CA TYR A 391 -9.96 18.54 11.58
C TYR A 391 -10.54 17.24 12.12
N SER A 392 -9.71 16.30 12.55
CA SER A 392 -10.16 14.95 12.94
C SER A 392 -11.28 14.97 13.99
N ASN A 393 -11.12 15.75 15.06
CA ASN A 393 -12.09 15.84 16.15
C ASN A 393 -13.38 16.57 15.75
N LEU A 394 -13.29 17.58 14.88
CA LEU A 394 -14.45 18.33 14.41
C LEU A 394 -15.33 17.46 13.49
N LEU A 395 -14.68 16.73 12.58
CA LEU A 395 -15.36 15.88 11.62
C LEU A 395 -15.97 14.64 12.29
N GLN A 396 -15.23 13.97 13.18
CA GLN A 396 -15.73 12.77 13.86
C GLN A 396 -16.98 13.01 14.73
N LYS A 397 -17.18 14.23 15.25
CA LYS A 397 -18.35 14.56 16.07
C LYS A 397 -19.61 14.86 15.25
N ASN A 398 -19.45 15.40 14.04
CA ASN A 398 -20.54 16.00 13.28
C ASN A 398 -21.01 15.14 12.10
N ILE A 399 -20.30 14.06 11.81
CA ILE A 399 -20.64 13.18 10.68
C ILE A 399 -21.51 12.03 11.19
N PRO A 400 -22.73 11.87 10.65
CA PRO A 400 -23.58 10.74 11.00
C PRO A 400 -22.93 9.44 10.51
N VAL A 401 -22.72 8.50 11.42
CA VAL A 401 -22.27 7.15 11.08
C VAL A 401 -23.47 6.40 10.48
N PRO A 402 -23.36 5.86 9.26
CA PRO A 402 -24.48 5.16 8.66
C PRO A 402 -24.87 3.92 9.50
N GLU A 403 -26.18 3.73 9.66
CA GLU A 403 -26.73 2.68 10.52
C GLU A 403 -26.38 1.27 10.03
N SER A 404 -26.12 0.38 10.99
CA SER A 404 -25.98 -1.05 10.72
C SER A 404 -27.34 -1.67 10.41
N LYS A 405 -27.41 -2.40 9.30
CA LYS A 405 -28.59 -3.15 8.84
C LYS A 405 -28.30 -4.64 8.81
N GLN A 406 -29.34 -5.46 8.92
CA GLN A 406 -29.24 -6.90 8.74
C GLN A 406 -29.66 -7.29 7.32
N CYS A 407 -28.83 -8.08 6.65
CA CYS A 407 -29.12 -8.57 5.30
C CYS A 407 -30.25 -9.60 5.35
N ALA A 408 -31.32 -9.37 4.58
CA ALA A 408 -32.46 -10.29 4.49
C ALA A 408 -32.07 -11.68 3.93
N ASN A 409 -31.08 -11.75 3.04
CA ASN A 409 -30.65 -13.02 2.43
C ASN A 409 -29.73 -13.86 3.37
N CYS A 410 -28.58 -13.32 3.79
CA CYS A 410 -27.60 -14.07 4.59
C CYS A 410 -27.61 -13.77 6.10
N GLY A 411 -28.51 -12.91 6.60
CA GLY A 411 -28.59 -12.55 8.02
C GLY A 411 -27.41 -11.72 8.56
N ARG A 412 -26.38 -11.43 7.75
CA ARG A 412 -25.21 -10.67 8.21
C ARG A 412 -25.52 -9.21 8.42
N GLN A 413 -24.83 -8.58 9.37
CA GLN A 413 -24.88 -7.13 9.48
C GLN A 413 -23.97 -6.47 8.43
N PHE A 414 -24.47 -5.39 7.81
CA PHE A 414 -23.76 -4.57 6.84
C PHE A 414 -24.19 -3.10 7.02
N ILE A 415 -23.44 -2.18 6.41
CA ILE A 415 -23.75 -0.75 6.47
C ILE A 415 -24.16 -0.28 5.08
N SER A 416 -25.18 0.56 5.01
CA SER A 416 -25.62 1.17 3.77
C SER A 416 -26.19 2.56 4.01
N ARG A 417 -25.89 3.47 3.08
CA ARG A 417 -26.50 4.81 3.02
C ARG A 417 -27.90 4.80 2.41
N LEU A 418 -28.26 3.74 1.71
CA LEU A 418 -29.56 3.61 1.07
C LEU A 418 -30.55 3.11 2.12
N SER A 419 -31.50 3.95 2.53
CA SER A 419 -32.54 3.64 3.53
C SER A 419 -33.25 2.31 3.20
N ASN A 420 -33.55 2.06 1.93
CA ASN A 420 -34.34 0.94 1.47
C ASN A 420 -33.51 -0.32 1.12
N GLN A 421 -32.19 -0.32 1.32
CA GLN A 421 -31.38 -1.50 1.03
C GLN A 421 -31.57 -2.58 2.10
N SER A 422 -32.19 -3.70 1.72
CA SER A 422 -32.44 -4.88 2.57
C SER A 422 -31.42 -6.01 2.36
N ILE A 423 -30.66 -5.99 1.27
CA ILE A 423 -29.69 -7.02 0.90
C ILE A 423 -28.30 -6.41 0.85
N CYS A 424 -27.32 -7.09 1.45
CA CYS A 424 -25.93 -6.66 1.42
C CYS A 424 -25.31 -6.79 0.01
N GLU A 425 -24.26 -6.00 -0.27
CA GLU A 425 -23.60 -5.99 -1.59
C GLU A 425 -23.11 -7.37 -2.06
N ALA A 426 -22.59 -8.21 -1.14
CA ALA A 426 -22.12 -9.55 -1.51
C ALA A 426 -23.26 -10.46 -2.00
N CYS A 427 -24.40 -10.47 -1.30
CA CYS A 427 -25.57 -11.23 -1.75
C CYS A 427 -26.10 -10.66 -3.07
N TYR A 428 -26.18 -9.32 -3.18
CA TYR A 428 -26.58 -8.68 -4.42
C TYR A 428 -25.70 -9.09 -5.61
N ILE A 429 -24.37 -9.09 -5.47
CA ILE A 429 -23.44 -9.52 -6.52
C ILE A 429 -23.66 -10.99 -6.89
N LEU A 430 -23.78 -11.87 -5.90
CA LEU A 430 -23.97 -13.31 -6.12
C LEU A 430 -25.30 -13.58 -6.85
N ASP A 431 -26.38 -12.93 -6.43
CA ASP A 431 -27.72 -13.07 -7.01
C ASP A 431 -27.75 -12.46 -8.42
N TYR A 432 -27.23 -11.24 -8.60
CA TYR A 432 -27.21 -10.51 -9.88
C TYR A 432 -26.47 -11.29 -10.97
N TYR A 433 -25.32 -11.89 -10.64
CA TYR A 433 -24.52 -12.66 -11.57
C TYR A 433 -24.89 -14.16 -11.63
N LYS A 434 -25.92 -14.59 -10.89
CA LYS A 434 -26.38 -15.98 -10.81
C LYS A 434 -25.22 -16.93 -10.48
N LEU A 435 -24.43 -16.58 -9.47
CA LEU A 435 -23.26 -17.33 -9.02
C LEU A 435 -23.59 -18.32 -7.89
N VAL A 436 -24.78 -18.22 -7.31
CA VAL A 436 -25.32 -19.12 -6.27
C VAL A 436 -26.77 -19.43 -6.59
#